data_AF-A0A9E4QT03-F1
#
_entry.id   AF-A0A9E4QT03-F1
#
_cell.length_a   1.000
_cell.length_b   1.000
_cell.length_c   1.000
_cell.angle_alpha   90.00
_cell.angle_beta   90.00
_cell.angle_gamma   90.00
#
_symmetry.space_group_name_H-M   'P 1'
#
loop_
_entity.id
_entity.type
_entity.pdbx_description
1 polymer ?
#
loop_
_entity_poly.entity_id
_entity_poly.type
_entity_poly.pdbx_seq_one_letter_code
_entity_poly.pdbx_strand_id
1 'polypeptide(L)' 'MAFVSLDELEAVEPVPGYVATFVHTKQMTLANWKITAGSSFPEHSHPHEQIMMVLEGEFELTVA' A
#
# COMPACT_ATOMS: atom_id res chain seq x y z
N MET A 1 10.63 -3.99 -21.34
CA MET A 1 10.63 -3.68 -19.89
C MET A 1 9.73 -2.47 -19.73
N ALA A 2 8.64 -2.58 -18.96
CA ALA A 2 7.70 -1.48 -18.81
C ALA A 2 8.17 -0.57 -17.66
N PHE A 3 8.17 0.74 -17.90
CA PHE A 3 8.33 1.74 -16.85
C PHE A 3 6.96 2.31 -16.56
N VAL A 4 6.63 2.46 -15.27
CA VAL A 4 5.35 2.98 -14.82
C VAL A 4 5.64 4.20 -13.96
N SER A 5 5.05 5.34 -14.34
CA SER A 5 5.05 6.54 -13.50
C SER A 5 3.93 6.43 -12.48
N LEU A 6 4.24 6.51 -11.19
CA LEU A 6 3.22 6.40 -10.14
C LEU A 6 2.23 7.58 -10.14
N ASP A 7 2.67 8.74 -10.64
CA ASP A 7 1.86 9.96 -10.71
C ASP A 7 0.79 9.90 -11.82
N GLU A 8 0.90 8.94 -12.74
CA GLU A 8 -0.05 8.71 -13.83
C GLU A 8 -1.11 7.64 -13.47
N LEU A 9 -0.98 7.01 -12.30
CA LEU A 9 -1.92 5.99 -11.82
C LEU A 9 -3.07 6.63 -11.04
N GLU A 10 -4.24 6.03 -11.15
CA GLU A 10 -5.38 6.42 -10.33
C GLU A 10 -5.08 6.10 -8.85
N ALA A 11 -5.15 7.14 -8.02
CA ALA A 11 -5.04 7.01 -6.58
C ALA A 11 -6.42 6.69 -6.00
N VAL A 12 -6.48 5.68 -5.15
CA VAL A 12 -7.71 5.24 -4.48
C VAL A 12 -7.52 5.24 -2.96
N GLU A 13 -8.61 5.44 -2.23
CA GLU A 13 -8.63 5.47 -0.76
C GLU A 13 -9.50 4.32 -0.22
N PRO A 14 -8.97 3.08 -0.16
CA PRO A 14 -9.74 1.93 0.30
C PRO A 14 -10.09 1.99 1.78
N VAL A 15 -9.29 2.69 2.58
CA VAL A 15 -9.51 2.93 4.01
C VAL A 15 -9.27 4.42 4.27
N PRO A 16 -10.12 5.11 5.07
CA PRO A 16 -9.93 6.53 5.34
C PRO A 16 -8.53 6.88 5.84
N GLY A 17 -7.86 7.80 5.16
CA GLY A 17 -6.49 8.23 5.39
C GLY A 17 -5.40 7.32 4.81
N TYR A 18 -5.75 6.26 4.08
CA TYR A 18 -4.83 5.39 3.35
C TYR A 18 -5.07 5.53 1.86
N VAL A 19 -4.28 6.36 1.19
CA VAL A 19 -4.34 6.54 -0.26
C VAL A 19 -3.27 5.68 -0.91
N ALA A 20 -3.64 4.88 -1.92
CA ALA A 20 -2.72 4.03 -2.64
C ALA A 20 -2.82 4.19 -4.16
N THR A 21 -1.69 4.00 -4.82
CA THR A 21 -1.62 3.60 -6.23
C THR A 21 -1.12 2.16 -6.33
N PHE A 22 -1.66 1.41 -7.28
CA PHE A 22 -1.36 -0.01 -7.43
C PHE A 22 -0.74 -0.31 -8.80
N VAL A 23 0.34 -1.08 -8.79
CA VAL A 23 0.92 -1.67 -10.00
C VAL A 23 0.76 -3.17 -9.93
N HIS A 24 0.07 -3.73 -10.91
CA HIS A 24 -0.14 -5.18 -11.01
C HIS A 24 0.80 -5.79 -12.05
N THR A 25 1.47 -6.86 -11.65
CA THR A 25 2.20 -7.76 -12.55
C THR A 25 1.50 -9.10 -12.59
N LYS A 26 2.08 -10.08 -13.29
CA LYS A 26 1.52 -11.44 -13.35
C LYS A 26 1.43 -12.11 -11.96
N GLN A 27 2.33 -11.79 -11.03
CA GLN A 27 2.47 -12.53 -9.76
C GLN A 27 2.57 -11.65 -8.52
N MET A 28 2.70 -10.34 -8.69
CA MET A 28 2.83 -9.40 -7.58
C MET A 28 1.97 -8.18 -7.82
N THR A 29 1.44 -7.63 -6.72
CA THR A 29 0.89 -6.29 -6.66
C THR A 29 1.84 -5.44 -5.82
N LEU A 30 2.28 -4.31 -6.37
CA LEU A 30 2.99 -3.29 -5.61
C LEU A 30 1.98 -2.20 -5.24
N ALA A 31 1.79 -2.00 -3.94
CA ALA A 31 0.94 -0.95 -3.40
C ALA A 31 1.84 0.18 -2.86
N ASN A 32 1.73 1.37 -3.46
CA ASN A 32 2.43 2.55 -2.99
C ASN A 32 1.49 3.39 -2.13
N TRP A 33 1.70 3.34 -0.81
CA TRP A 33 0.83 3.97 0.18
C TRP A 33 1.31 5.37 0.57
N LYS A 34 0.36 6.31 0.64
CA LYS A 34 0.49 7.59 1.35
C LYS A 34 -0.53 7.57 2.49
N ILE A 35 -0.04 7.61 3.72
CA ILE A 35 -0.85 7.41 4.92
C ILE A 35 -0.88 8.70 5.73
N THR A 36 -2.08 9.18 6.07
CA THR A 36 -2.27 10.33 6.93
C THR A 36 -1.92 9.95 8.38
N ALA A 37 -1.12 10.79 9.04
CA ALA A 37 -0.71 10.55 10.42
C ALA A 37 -1.93 10.42 11.36
N GLY A 38 -1.91 9.39 12.21
CA GLY A 38 -3.00 9.07 13.13
C GLY A 38 -4.14 8.23 12.54
N SER A 39 -4.10 7.91 11.24
CA SER A 39 -5.06 6.97 10.62
C SER A 39 -4.80 5.53 11.04
N SER A 40 -5.87 4.76 11.24
CA SER A 40 -5.81 3.34 11.61
C SER A 40 -6.31 2.44 10.48
N PHE A 41 -5.80 1.22 10.42
CA PHE A 41 -6.22 0.21 9.48
C PHE A 41 -6.82 -0.97 10.25
N PRO A 42 -8.01 -1.49 9.87
CA PRO A 42 -8.60 -2.64 10.54
C PRO A 42 -7.74 -3.89 10.45
N GLU A 43 -7.72 -4.71 11.50
CA GLU A 43 -7.12 -6.04 11.43
C GLU A 43 -7.76 -6.87 10.30
N HIS A 44 -6.93 -7.57 9.52
CA HIS A 44 -7.38 -8.39 8.41
C HIS A 44 -6.35 -9.48 8.10
N SER A 45 -6.74 -10.44 7.25
CA SER A 45 -5.86 -11.52 6.79
C SER A 45 -6.20 -11.91 5.35
N HIS A 46 -5.17 -12.33 4.61
CA HIS A 46 -5.28 -12.81 3.25
C HIS A 46 -4.34 -14.01 3.04
N PRO A 47 -4.63 -14.90 2.08
CA PRO A 47 -3.76 -16.05 1.78
C PRO A 47 -2.46 -15.66 1.05
N HIS A 48 -2.32 -14.41 0.64
CA HIS A 48 -1.17 -13.91 -0.11
C HIS A 48 -0.05 -13.49 0.84
N GLU A 49 1.20 -13.81 0.50
CA GLU A 49 2.36 -13.28 1.18
C GLU A 49 2.45 -11.75 1.01
N GLN A 50 2.77 -11.04 2.09
CA GLN A 50 2.89 -9.58 2.09
C GLN A 50 4.24 -9.16 2.65
N ILE A 51 4.87 -8.20 1.95
CA ILE A 51 6.06 -7.47 2.42
C ILE A 51 5.67 -6.00 2.54
N MET A 52 6.10 -5.35 3.61
CA MET A 52 5.91 -3.91 3.83
C MET A 52 7.26 -3.23 4.00
N MET A 53 7.41 -2.06 3.38
CA MET A 53 8.60 -1.23 3.51
C MET A 53 8.17 0.20 3.82
N VAL A 54 8.65 0.73 4.94
CA VAL A 54 8.47 2.15 5.26
C VAL A 54 9.50 2.93 4.46
N LEU A 55 9.03 3.77 3.53
CA LEU A 55 9.91 4.62 2.71
C LEU A 55 10.22 5.95 3.42
N GLU A 56 9.22 6.53 4.09
CA GLU A 56 9.33 7.80 4.82
C GLU A 56 8.38 7.77 6.04
N GLY A 57 8.76 8.45 7.13
CA GLY A 57 7.97 8.54 8.36
C GLY A 57 8.11 7.33 9.29
N GLU A 58 7.07 7.08 10.09
CA GLU A 58 6.99 5.99 11.06
C GLU A 58 5.65 5.26 10.90
N PHE A 59 5.67 3.94 11.05
CA PHE A 59 4.48 3.10 10.92
C PHE A 59 4.53 1.97 11.94
N GLU A 60 3.47 1.82 12.73
CA GLU A 60 3.31 0.72 13.66
C GLU A 60 2.57 -0.43 12.97
N LEU A 61 3.22 -1.58 12.86
CA LEU A 61 2.65 -2.78 12.26
C LEU A 61 2.59 -3.91 13.29
N THR A 62 1.40 -4.47 13.45
CA THR A 62 1.20 -5.74 14.17
C THR A 62 1.03 -6.86 13.16
N VAL A 63 1.78 -7.95 13.33
CA VAL A 63 1.66 -9.19 12.53
C VAL A 63 1.43 -10.34 13.51
N ALA A 64 0.43 -11.18 13.23
CA ALA A 64 0.05 -12.33 14.05
C ALA A 64 0.71 -13.62 13.57
#